data_AF-A0A382NQK1-F1
#
_entry.id   AF-A0A382NQK1-F1
#
_cell.length_a   1.000
_cell.length_b   1.000
_cell.length_c   1.000
_cell.angle_alpha   90.00
_cell.angle_beta   90.00
_cell.angle_gamma   90.00
#
_symmetry.space_group_name_H-M   'P 1'
#
loop_
_entity.id
_entity.type
_entity.pdbx_description
1 polymer ?
#
loop_
_entity_poly.entity_id
_entity_poly.type
_entity_poly.pdbx_seq_one_letter_code
_entity_poly.pdbx_strand_id
1 'polypeptide(L)' 'MISLKQFHFFFIAVSVLISGYYGVFEITHPSNPGMVSNMLAGVSFLVAAGLIAYGFSVVKKFKQI' A
#
# COMPACT_ATOMS: atom_id res chain seq x y z
N MET A 1 -18.33 8.43 -16.75
CA MET A 1 -18.38 7.29 -15.81
C MET A 1 -17.00 6.67 -15.79
N ILE A 2 -16.32 6.65 -14.64
CA ILE A 2 -15.00 6.00 -14.56
C ILE A 2 -15.23 4.48 -14.65
N SER A 3 -14.41 3.76 -15.41
CA SER A 3 -14.57 2.30 -15.48
C SER A 3 -14.22 1.68 -14.13
N LEU A 4 -14.90 0.60 -13.75
CA LEU A 4 -14.61 -0.12 -12.51
C LEU A 4 -13.13 -0.56 -12.44
N LYS A 5 -12.53 -0.91 -13.59
CA LYS A 5 -11.11 -1.26 -13.71
C LYS A 5 -10.21 -0.08 -13.31
N GLN A 6 -10.52 1.12 -13.80
CA GLN A 6 -9.73 2.34 -13.57
C GLN A 6 -9.86 2.83 -12.11
N PHE A 7 -11.06 2.72 -11.52
CA PHE A 7 -11.25 2.98 -10.09
C PHE A 7 -10.43 2.02 -9.22
N HIS A 8 -10.41 0.72 -9.56
CA HIS A 8 -9.66 -0.27 -8.79
C HIS A 8 -8.15 -0.02 -8.81
N PHE A 9 -7.59 0.34 -9.97
CA PHE A 9 -6.18 0.73 -10.07
C PHE A 9 -5.84 1.97 -9.27
N PHE A 10 -6.69 2.98 -9.36
CA PHE A 10 -6.53 4.20 -8.58
C PHE A 10 -6.54 3.88 -7.07
N PHE A 11 -7.47 3.03 -6.63
CA PHE A 11 -7.57 2.62 -5.23
C PHE A 11 -6.31 1.90 -4.74
N ILE A 12 -5.77 0.96 -5.53
CA ILE A 12 -4.52 0.26 -5.20
C ILE A 12 -3.36 1.25 -5.12
N ALA A 13 -3.22 2.16 -6.08
CA ALA A 13 -2.15 3.15 -6.10
C ALA A 13 -2.19 4.07 -4.87
N VAL A 14 -3.36 4.60 -4.53
CA VAL A 14 -3.55 5.44 -3.34
C VAL A 14 -3.26 4.65 -2.06
N SER A 15 -3.70 3.39 -1.99
CA SER A 15 -3.45 2.53 -0.83
C SER A 15 -1.95 2.29 -0.63
N VAL A 16 -1.19 2.02 -1.70
CA VAL A 16 0.27 1.88 -1.64
C VAL A 16 0.93 3.16 -1.16
N LEU A 17 0.51 4.32 -1.66
CA LEU A 17 1.07 5.62 -1.24
C LEU A 17 0.80 5.90 0.24
N ILE A 18 -0.42 5.66 0.71
CA ILE A 18 -0.79 5.89 2.11
C ILE A 18 -0.05 4.94 3.05
N SER A 19 0.01 3.64 2.72
CA SER A 19 0.76 2.67 3.53
C SER A 19 2.26 2.98 3.51
N GLY A 20 2.85 3.25 2.35
CA GLY A 20 4.26 3.64 2.27
C GLY A 20 4.58 4.89 3.09
N TYR A 21 3.73 5.92 2.99
CA TYR A 21 3.87 7.14 3.79
C TYR A 21 3.75 6.87 5.29
N TYR A 22 2.79 6.06 5.73
CA TYR A 22 2.63 5.71 7.14
C TYR A 22 3.87 4.98 7.70
N GLY A 23 4.45 4.06 6.92
CA GLY A 23 5.70 3.40 7.30
C GLY A 23 6.86 4.38 7.51
N VAL A 24 7.02 5.35 6.61
CA VAL A 24 8.05 6.41 6.74
C VAL A 24 7.73 7.36 7.91
N PHE A 25 6.46 7.68 8.12
CA PHE A 25 6.00 8.52 9.21
C PHE A 25 6.35 7.90 10.57
N GLU A 26 6.04 6.61 10.80
CA GLU A 26 6.34 5.94 12.07
C GLU A 26 7.85 5.83 12.36
N ILE A 27 8.71 5.80 11.33
CA ILE A 27 10.17 5.81 11.50
C ILE A 27 10.70 7.21 11.84
N THR A 28 10.13 8.25 11.21
CA THR A 28 10.63 9.63 11.34
C THR A 28 10.01 10.38 12.52
N HIS A 29 8.77 10.07 12.85
CA HIS A 29 7.97 10.69 13.89
C HIS A 29 7.24 9.60 14.68
N PRO A 30 7.97 8.83 15.51
CA PRO A 30 7.40 7.70 16.23
C PRO A 30 6.25 8.18 17.12
N SER A 31 5.05 7.70 16.81
CA SER A 31 3.84 8.00 17.57
C SER A 31 3.75 7.15 18.84
N ASN A 32 4.51 6.05 18.89
CA ASN A 32 4.55 5.07 19.95
C ASN A 32 5.99 4.82 20.43
N PRO A 33 6.19 4.18 21.61
CA PRO A 33 7.50 3.77 22.08
C PRO A 33 8.24 2.94 21.02
N GLY A 34 9.54 3.18 20.84
CA GLY A 34 10.28 2.84 19.62
C GLY A 34 10.11 1.41 19.06
N MET A 35 9.92 0.40 19.91
CA MET A 35 9.66 -0.97 19.44
C MET A 35 8.31 -1.10 18.71
N VAL A 36 7.26 -0.45 19.22
CA VAL A 36 5.91 -0.50 18.65
C VAL A 36 5.85 0.27 17.34
N SER A 37 6.41 1.49 17.27
CA SER A 37 6.50 2.25 16.01
C SER A 37 7.29 1.50 14.94
N ASN A 38 8.40 0.84 15.30
CA ASN A 38 9.17 0.03 14.34
C ASN A 38 8.38 -1.17 13.81
N MET A 39 7.60 -1.86 14.66
CA MET A 39 6.73 -2.94 14.23
C MET A 39 5.61 -2.44 13.31
N LEU A 40 4.97 -1.32 13.66
CA LEU A 40 3.93 -0.70 12.84
C LEU A 40 4.46 -0.25 11.49
N ALA A 41 5.65 0.34 11.45
CA ALA A 41 6.34 0.68 10.20
C ALA A 41 6.60 -0.56 9.35
N GLY A 42 7.14 -1.63 9.95
CA GLY A 42 7.40 -2.90 9.28
C GLY A 42 6.15 -3.52 8.67
N VAL A 43 5.06 -3.60 9.45
CA VAL A 43 3.75 -4.08 8.97
C VAL A 43 3.25 -3.20 7.83
N SER A 44 3.39 -1.88 7.94
CA SER A 44 2.94 -0.95 6.90
C SER A 44 3.68 -1.17 5.57
N PHE A 45 5.00 -1.36 5.61
CA PHE A 45 5.76 -1.68 4.40
C PHE A 45 5.42 -3.06 3.84
N LEU A 46 5.15 -4.06 4.68
CA LEU A 46 4.67 -5.36 4.22
C LEU A 46 3.32 -5.25 3.51
N VAL A 47 2.39 -4.46 4.04
CA VAL A 47 1.10 -4.18 3.39
C VAL A 47 1.32 -3.45 2.06
N ALA A 48 2.18 -2.44 2.01
CA ALA A 48 2.50 -1.73 0.77
C ALA A 48 3.09 -2.66 -0.29
N ALA A 49 4.04 -3.53 0.08
CA ALA A 49 4.61 -4.54 -0.81
C ALA A 49 3.55 -5.55 -1.29
N GLY A 50 2.68 -6.01 -0.39
CA GLY A 50 1.55 -6.89 -0.73
C GLY A 50 0.58 -6.25 -1.72
N LEU A 51 0.26 -4.96 -1.55
CA LEU A 51 -0.58 -4.20 -2.47
C LEU A 51 0.08 -4.02 -3.85
N ILE A 52 1.41 -3.82 -3.91
CA ILE A 52 2.15 -3.77 -5.17
C ILE A 52 2.06 -5.13 -5.89
N ALA A 53 2.32 -6.23 -5.19
CA ALA A 53 2.20 -7.58 -5.74
C ALA A 53 0.78 -7.91 -6.23
N TYR A 54 -0.22 -7.50 -5.46
CA TYR A 54 -1.63 -7.59 -5.85
C TYR A 54 -1.92 -6.76 -7.10
N GLY A 55 -1.42 -5.53 -7.17
CA GLY A 55 -1.52 -4.65 -8.34
C GLY A 55 -1.01 -5.32 -9.62
N PHE A 56 0.15 -5.98 -9.58
CA PHE A 56 0.66 -6.74 -10.72
C PHE A 56 -0.27 -7.88 -11.15
N SER A 57 -0.86 -8.58 -10.19
CA SER A 57 -1.83 -9.66 -10.46
C SER A 57 -3.10 -9.12 -11.12
N VAL A 58 -3.59 -7.95 -10.67
CA VAL A 58 -4.74 -7.25 -11.24
C VAL A 58 -4.46 -6.77 -12.67
N VAL A 59 -3.27 -6.22 -12.95
CA VAL A 59 -2.85 -5.87 -14.32
C VAL A 59 -2.87 -7.09 -15.23
N LYS A 60 -2.31 -8.22 -14.80
CA LYS A 60 -2.32 -9.46 -15.59
C LYS A 60 -3.74 -9.92 -15.87
N LYS A 61 -4.61 -9.94 -14.85
CA LYS A 61 -6.01 -10.34 -14.98
C LYS A 61 -6.78 -9.46 -15.95
N PHE A 62 -6.61 -8.13 -15.89
CA PHE A 62 -7.30 -7.22 -16.80
C PHE A 62 -6.73 -7.19 -18.23
N LYS A 63 -5.50 -7.67 -18.44
CA LYS A 63 -4.93 -7.87 -19.79
C LYS A 63 -5.38 -9.17 -20.44
N GLN A 64 -5.70 -10.20 -19.64
CA GLN A 64 -6.18 -11.49 -20.13
C GLN A 64 -7.70 -11.51 -20.41
N ILE A 65 -8.46 -10.55 -19.88
CA ILE A 65 -9.91 -10.37 -20.08
C ILE A 65 -10.17 -9.24 -21.06
#